data_AF-A0A7S1MQ84-F1
#
_entry.id   AF-A0A7S1MQ84-F1
#
_cell.length_a   1.000
_cell.length_b   1.000
_cell.length_c   1.000
_cell.angle_alpha   90.00
_cell.angle_beta   90.00
_cell.angle_gamma   90.00
#
_symmetry.space_group_name_H-M   'P 1'
#
loop_
_entity.id
_entity.type
_entity.pdbx_description
1 polymer ?
#
loop_
_entity_poly.entity_id
_entity_poly.type
_entity_poly.pdbx_seq_one_letter_code
_entity_poly.pdbx_strand_id
1 'polypeptide(L)'
;LVSVALTSESYWETNMASVQLGVLKLHGEAAVILDSGTATLNAPTAVVEEVANAIGAWMLPDRPVYAVSCPSVPTLPSLSFAIGGHTWTLEPKDYVINVEDVECIL
;
A
#
# COMPACT_ATOMS: atom_id res chain seq x y z
N LEU A 1 -7.09 -20.36 -7.30
CA LEU A 1 -6.68 -19.23 -8.17
C LEU A 1 -7.93 -18.47 -8.56
N VAL A 2 -7.88 -17.14 -8.60
CA VAL A 2 -8.98 -16.26 -9.02
C VAL A 2 -8.59 -15.65 -10.37
N SER A 3 -9.49 -15.71 -11.35
CA SER A 3 -9.27 -15.07 -12.65
C SER A 3 -9.73 -13.62 -12.59
N VAL A 4 -8.90 -12.70 -13.06
CA VAL A 4 -9.16 -11.26 -13.06
C VAL A 4 -8.90 -10.73 -14.47
N ALA A 5 -9.89 -10.06 -15.07
CA ALA A 5 -9.77 -9.50 -16.41
C ALA A 5 -8.94 -8.21 -16.40
N LEU A 6 -8.20 -7.98 -17.48
CA LEU A 6 -7.52 -6.71 -17.71
C LEU A 6 -8.52 -5.63 -18.12
N THR A 7 -8.30 -4.40 -17.65
CA THR A 7 -9.03 -3.20 -18.12
C THR A 7 -8.32 -2.51 -19.28
N SER A 8 -7.01 -2.72 -19.39
CA SER A 8 -6.16 -2.29 -20.50
C SER A 8 -5.11 -3.36 -20.77
N GLU A 9 -4.73 -3.56 -22.04
CA GLU A 9 -3.64 -4.47 -22.42
C GLU A 9 -2.28 -3.76 -22.56
N SER A 10 -2.23 -2.43 -22.44
CA SER A 10 -0.96 -1.68 -22.45
C SER A 10 -0.15 -1.84 -21.16
N TYR A 11 -0.81 -2.30 -20.09
CA TYR A 11 -0.23 -2.63 -18.78
C TYR A 11 -0.96 -3.85 -18.20
N TRP A 12 -0.44 -4.46 -17.13
CA TRP A 12 -1.20 -5.43 -16.33
C TRP A 12 -2.23 -4.71 -15.44
N GLU A 13 -3.10 -3.92 -16.07
CA GLU A 13 -4.07 -3.07 -15.40
C GLU A 13 -5.36 -3.84 -15.14
N THR A 14 -5.92 -3.68 -13.94
CA THR A 14 -7.24 -4.19 -13.61
C THR A 14 -7.96 -3.24 -12.66
N ASN A 15 -9.22 -3.57 -12.34
CA ASN A 15 -10.02 -2.82 -11.40
C ASN A 15 -9.92 -3.41 -9.99
N MET A 16 -9.62 -2.55 -9.02
CA MET A 16 -9.70 -2.83 -7.60
C MET A 16 -10.97 -2.22 -7.04
N ALA A 17 -11.77 -3.00 -6.31
CA ALA A 17 -13.02 -2.55 -5.72
C ALA A 17 -12.83 -1.68 -4.47
N SER A 18 -11.79 -1.94 -3.68
CA SER A 18 -11.47 -1.12 -2.50
C SER A 18 -10.06 -1.38 -1.99
N VAL A 19 -9.50 -0.39 -1.30
CA VAL A 19 -8.31 -0.54 -0.43
C VAL A 19 -8.62 -0.02 0.97
N GLN A 20 -8.16 -0.75 1.98
CA GLN A 20 -8.42 -0.48 3.39
C GLN A 20 -7.18 -0.74 4.24
N LEU A 21 -6.99 0.08 5.27
CA LEU A 21 -5.94 -0.08 6.27
C LEU A 21 -6.60 -0.46 7.61
N GLY A 22 -6.53 -1.73 7.99
CA GLY A 22 -7.33 -2.27 9.09
C GLY A 22 -8.84 -2.07 8.82
N VAL A 23 -9.49 -1.21 9.61
CA VAL A 23 -10.91 -0.85 9.43
C VAL A 23 -11.11 0.48 8.69
N LEU A 24 -10.02 1.20 8.39
CA LEU A 24 -10.07 2.47 7.67
C LEU A 24 -10.21 2.22 6.17
N LYS A 25 -11.27 2.73 5.56
CA LYS A 25 -11.44 2.68 4.10
C LYS A 25 -10.73 3.85 3.45
N LEU A 26 -9.62 3.56 2.76
CA LEU A 26 -8.78 4.55 2.08
C LEU A 26 -9.35 4.95 0.73
N HIS A 27 -9.78 3.97 -0.07
CA HIS A 27 -10.34 4.23 -1.40
C HIS A 27 -11.36 3.17 -1.81
N GLY A 28 -12.28 3.57 -2.69
CA GLY A 28 -13.20 2.67 -3.38
C GLY A 28 -12.61 2.15 -4.69
N GLU A 29 -13.47 2.03 -5.68
CA GLU A 29 -13.12 1.53 -7.01
C GLU A 29 -11.99 2.36 -7.66
N ALA A 30 -10.95 1.68 -8.17
CA ALA A 30 -9.82 2.31 -8.82
C ALA A 30 -9.12 1.38 -9.81
N ALA A 31 -8.58 1.95 -10.89
CA ALA A 31 -7.63 1.25 -11.76
C ALA A 31 -6.29 1.06 -11.02
N VAL A 32 -5.75 -0.15 -11.09
CA VAL A 32 -4.46 -0.52 -10.48
C VAL A 32 -3.63 -1.33 -11.48
N ILE A 33 -2.31 -1.24 -11.37
CA ILE A 33 -1.38 -1.99 -12.22
C ILE A 33 -0.61 -2.97 -11.34
N LEU A 34 -0.53 -4.22 -11.79
CA LEU A 34 0.36 -5.23 -11.19
C LEU A 34 1.75 -5.11 -11.84
N ASP A 35 2.64 -4.35 -11.22
CA ASP A 35 3.96 -4.03 -11.78
C ASP A 35 5.10 -4.71 -11.00
N SER A 36 5.58 -5.84 -11.51
CA SER A 36 6.74 -6.54 -10.92
C SER A 36 8.06 -5.77 -11.10
N GLY A 37 8.10 -4.71 -11.92
CA GLY A 37 9.25 -3.84 -12.09
C GLY A 37 9.40 -2.76 -11.01
N THR A 38 8.40 -2.63 -10.13
CA THR A 38 8.37 -1.63 -9.06
C THR A 38 8.51 -2.29 -7.69
N ALA A 39 9.44 -1.79 -6.86
CA ALA A 39 9.73 -2.35 -5.55
C ALA A 39 8.79 -1.87 -4.43
N THR A 40 8.05 -0.78 -4.65
CA THR A 40 7.18 -0.12 -3.66
C THR A 40 5.73 -0.09 -4.10
N LEU A 41 4.81 0.13 -3.16
CA LEU A 41 3.42 0.42 -3.47
C LEU A 41 3.28 1.92 -3.74
N ASN A 42 2.80 2.27 -4.93
CA ASN A 42 2.60 3.66 -5.32
C ASN A 42 1.10 3.93 -5.49
N ALA A 43 0.65 5.07 -4.96
CA ALA A 43 -0.75 5.49 -4.97
C ALA A 43 -0.84 7.01 -5.11
N PRO A 44 -2.03 7.59 -5.42
CA PRO A 44 -2.22 9.03 -5.39
C PRO A 44 -1.81 9.63 -4.03
N THR A 45 -1.18 10.81 -4.05
CA THR A 45 -0.61 11.46 -2.86
C THR A 45 -1.59 11.50 -1.68
N ALA A 46 -2.86 11.81 -1.92
CA ALA A 46 -3.88 11.87 -0.87
C ALA A 46 -4.08 10.52 -0.15
N VAL A 47 -4.01 9.40 -0.87
CA VAL A 47 -4.13 8.05 -0.28
C VAL A 47 -2.89 7.72 0.56
N VAL A 48 -1.71 8.07 0.06
CA VAL A 48 -0.44 7.85 0.79
C VAL A 48 -0.40 8.69 2.06
N GLU A 49 -0.84 9.95 2.00
CA GLU A 49 -0.96 10.84 3.16
C GLU A 49 -1.95 10.30 4.20
N GLU A 50 -3.08 9.74 3.77
CA GLU A 50 -4.05 9.12 4.67
C GLU A 50 -3.47 7.91 5.40
N VAL A 51 -2.75 7.04 4.69
CA VAL A 51 -2.03 5.90 5.30
C VAL A 51 -0.97 6.41 6.28
N ALA A 52 -0.15 7.37 5.87
CA ALA A 52 0.92 7.91 6.70
C ALA A 52 0.39 8.50 8.00
N ASN A 53 -0.69 9.29 7.94
CA ASN A 53 -1.35 9.85 9.11
C ASN A 53 -1.94 8.77 10.01
N ALA A 54 -2.57 7.74 9.44
CA ALA A 54 -3.20 6.66 10.19
C ALA A 54 -2.20 5.80 10.99
N ILE A 55 -0.95 5.66 10.49
CA ILE A 55 0.10 4.87 11.15
C ILE A 55 1.09 5.72 11.97
N GLY A 56 0.89 7.04 12.01
CA GLY A 56 1.80 7.96 12.69
C GLY A 56 3.16 8.10 12.01
N ALA A 57 3.21 7.90 10.69
CA ALA A 57 4.41 8.15 9.89
C ALA A 57 4.62 9.67 9.69
N TRP A 58 5.87 10.05 9.44
CA TRP A 58 6.25 11.43 9.17
C TRP A 58 7.04 11.53 7.87
N MET A 59 6.88 12.65 7.16
CA MET A 59 7.65 12.91 5.95
C MET A 59 9.11 13.20 6.30
N LEU A 60 10.03 12.62 5.54
CA LEU A 60 11.45 12.93 5.68
C LEU A 60 11.78 14.28 5.01
N PRO A 61 12.53 15.19 5.65
CA PRO A 61 12.82 16.50 5.08
C PRO A 61 13.59 16.46 3.75
N ASP A 62 14.49 15.48 3.62
CA ASP A 62 15.44 15.40 2.48
C ASP A 62 15.00 14.39 1.40
N ARG A 63 13.89 13.67 1.61
CA ARG A 63 13.41 12.62 0.69
C ARG A 63 11.88 12.64 0.60
N PRO A 64 11.29 12.46 -0.59
CA PRO A 64 9.83 12.45 -0.77
C PRO A 64 9.21 11.11 -0.36
N VAL A 65 9.53 10.62 0.85
CA VAL A 65 9.04 9.36 1.42
C VAL A 65 8.65 9.56 2.88
N TYR A 66 7.80 8.68 3.39
CA TYR A 66 7.39 8.68 4.79
C TYR A 66 8.20 7.66 5.58
N ALA A 67 8.52 7.98 6.83
CA ALA A 67 9.14 7.08 7.77
C ALA A 67 8.21 6.80 8.95
N VAL A 68 8.31 5.59 9.50
CA VAL A 68 7.58 5.15 10.69
C VAL A 68 8.57 4.58 11.71
N SER A 69 8.17 4.52 12.98
CA SER A 69 8.99 3.92 14.03
C SER A 69 9.14 2.41 13.80
N CYS A 70 10.36 1.90 13.59
CA CYS A 70 10.56 0.46 13.38
C CYS A 70 9.96 -0.44 14.48
N PRO A 71 10.08 -0.11 15.78
CA PRO A 71 9.44 -0.89 16.84
C PRO A 71 7.90 -0.94 16.78
N SER A 72 7.24 0.00 16.10
CA SER A 72 5.78 -0.01 15.97
C SER A 72 5.30 -0.86 14.80
N VAL A 73 6.17 -1.26 13.86
CA VAL A 73 5.79 -2.04 12.66
C VAL A 73 4.95 -3.27 13.00
N PRO A 74 5.27 -4.11 14.01
CA PRO A 74 4.45 -5.28 14.34
C PRO A 74 3.03 -4.95 14.84
N THR A 75 2.76 -3.70 15.19
CA THR A 75 1.46 -3.23 15.72
C THR A 75 0.63 -2.46 14.69
N LEU A 76 1.20 -2.20 13.50
CA LEU A 76 0.49 -1.46 12.46
C LEU A 76 -0.67 -2.30 11.89
N PRO A 77 -1.72 -1.65 11.38
CA PRO A 77 -2.84 -2.34 10.76
C PRO A 77 -2.49 -2.95 9.39
N SER A 78 -2.98 -4.15 9.09
CA SER A 78 -2.79 -4.78 7.77
C SER A 78 -3.45 -3.96 6.64
N LEU A 79 -2.83 -3.95 5.47
CA LEU A 79 -3.33 -3.27 4.27
C LEU A 79 -4.05 -4.30 3.37
N SER A 80 -5.31 -4.05 3.02
CA SER A 80 -6.14 -5.01 2.28
C SER A 80 -6.72 -4.42 1.01
N PHE A 81 -6.62 -5.19 -0.09
CA PHE A 81 -7.09 -4.85 -1.42
C PHE A 81 -8.19 -5.83 -1.86
N ALA A 82 -9.32 -5.33 -2.34
CA ALA A 82 -10.36 -6.16 -2.92
C ALA A 82 -10.25 -6.17 -4.44
N ILE A 83 -9.80 -7.28 -5.03
CA ILE A 83 -9.58 -7.43 -6.48
C ILE A 83 -10.19 -8.76 -6.92
N GLY A 84 -11.02 -8.74 -7.97
CA GLY A 84 -11.64 -9.96 -8.52
C GLY A 84 -12.56 -10.71 -7.55
N GLY A 85 -13.19 -10.00 -6.61
CA GLY A 85 -14.04 -10.61 -5.56
C GLY A 85 -13.24 -11.33 -4.46
N HIS A 86 -11.92 -11.15 -4.41
CA HIS A 86 -11.05 -11.67 -3.36
C HIS A 86 -10.37 -10.53 -2.60
N THR A 87 -10.16 -10.72 -1.30
CA THR A 87 -9.42 -9.78 -0.46
C THR A 87 -7.98 -10.28 -0.30
N TRP A 88 -7.04 -9.48 -0.77
CA TRP A 88 -5.60 -9.70 -0.64
C TRP A 88 -5.07 -8.82 0.47
N THR A 89 -4.42 -9.42 1.47
CA THR A 89 -3.95 -8.70 2.66
C THR A 89 -2.44 -8.75 2.74
N LEU A 90 -1.85 -7.58 2.99
CA LEU A 90 -0.45 -7.38 3.30
C LEU A 90 -0.30 -7.10 4.80
N GLU A 91 0.60 -7.81 5.46
CA GLU A 91 0.98 -7.52 6.83
C GLU A 91 1.91 -6.29 6.88
N PRO A 92 2.08 -5.63 8.03
CA PRO A 92 2.94 -4.46 8.16
C PRO A 92 4.36 -4.60 7.58
N LYS A 93 4.96 -5.77 7.77
CA LYS A 93 6.29 -6.10 7.23
C LYS A 93 6.35 -6.17 5.69
N ASP A 94 5.20 -6.28 5.03
CA ASP A 94 5.09 -6.43 3.58
C ASP A 94 4.94 -5.07 2.88
N TYR A 95 4.48 -4.03 3.60
CA TYR A 95 4.35 -2.66 3.08
C TYR A 95 5.26 -1.62 3.77
N VAL A 96 6.08 -2.04 4.73
CA VAL A 96 7.13 -1.20 5.34
C VAL A 96 8.50 -1.78 5.04
N ILE A 97 9.39 -0.96 4.50
CA ILE A 97 10.77 -1.32 4.17
C ILE A 97 11.67 -0.97 5.36
N ASN A 98 12.25 -1.98 5.99
CA ASN A 98 13.30 -1.79 7.00
C ASN A 98 14.68 -1.64 6.31
N VAL A 99 15.28 -0.48 6.48
CA VAL A 99 16.63 -0.12 5.99
C VAL A 99 17.63 -0.28 7.14
N GLU A 100 18.36 -1.40 7.12
CA GLU A 100 19.47 -1.72 8.03
C GLU A 100 19.14 -1.61 9.53
N ASP A 101 17.89 -1.84 9.93
CA ASP A 101 17.38 -1.68 11.30
C ASP A 101 17.51 -0.25 11.86
N VAL A 102 17.78 0.73 11.00
CA VAL A 102 17.92 2.15 11.35
C VAL A 102 16.65 2.92 11.00
N GLU A 103 16.05 2.62 9.84
CA GLU A 103 14.95 3.42 9.30
C GLU A 103 13.89 2.55 8.64
N CYS A 104 12.62 2.77 9.02
CA CYS A 104 11.50 2.06 8.43
C CYS A 104 10.71 3.01 7.53
N ILE A 105 10.79 2.77 6.22
CA ILE A 105 10.18 3.58 5.17
C ILE A 105 8.82 2.96 4.81
N LEU A 106 7.79 3.80 4.72
CA LEU A 106 6.51 3.45 4.11
C LEU A 106 6.61 3.51 2.58
#